data_AF-A0A9X0CCQ6-F1
#
_entry.id   AF-A0A9X0CCQ6-F1
#
_cell.length_a   1.000
_cell.length_b   1.000
_cell.length_c   1.000
_cell.angle_alpha   90.00
_cell.angle_beta   90.00
_cell.angle_gamma   90.00
#
_symmetry.space_group_name_H-M   'P 1'
#
loop_
_entity.id
_entity.type
_entity.pdbx_description
1 polymer ?
#
loop_
_entity_poly.entity_id
_entity_poly.type
_entity_poly.pdbx_seq_one_letter_code
_entity_poly.pdbx_strand_id
1 'polypeptide(L)'
;MEYLSNDQEIREGIKTVTRDLEQSAREILAVFTSSTTQSPGPEAVKKICAKSRQMLAVVKSQYVKLVEKIPAGQYYRFCDHWRFVGQRFAFLGAFIVYLESDQLITRPELAEMLGVQVERSSDGFHVDLDDFLTGPSSSC
;
A
#
# COMPACT_ATOMS: atom_id res chain seq x y z
N MET A 1 13.22 -13.08 29.87
CA MET A 1 13.95 -13.24 28.59
C MET A 1 13.02 -13.52 27.40
N GLU A 2 11.75 -13.92 27.60
CA GLU A 2 10.78 -14.14 26.50
C GLU A 2 10.20 -12.88 25.85
N TYR A 3 10.06 -11.78 26.58
CA TYR A 3 9.42 -10.55 26.06
C TYR A 3 10.21 -9.88 24.92
N LEU A 4 11.54 -10.02 24.92
CA LEU A 4 12.42 -9.50 23.87
C LEU A 4 12.40 -10.37 22.60
N SER A 5 12.27 -11.69 22.74
CA SER A 5 12.19 -12.62 21.61
C SER A 5 10.89 -12.41 20.83
N ASN A 6 9.77 -12.22 21.55
CA ASN A 6 8.47 -11.99 20.93
C ASN A 6 8.40 -10.63 20.19
N ASP A 7 8.98 -9.57 20.75
CA ASP A 7 9.04 -8.26 20.07
C ASP A 7 9.91 -8.32 18.81
N GLN A 8 11.00 -9.08 18.85
CA GLN A 8 11.90 -9.26 17.71
C GLN A 8 11.26 -10.12 16.61
N GLU A 9 10.53 -11.18 16.96
CA GLU A 9 9.76 -11.98 16.01
C GLU A 9 8.65 -11.18 15.32
N ILE A 10 7.95 -10.32 16.06
CA ILE A 10 6.93 -9.41 15.49
C ILE A 10 7.59 -8.43 14.51
N ARG A 11 8.72 -7.82 14.88
CA ARG A 11 9.47 -6.89 14.01
C ARG A 11 9.95 -7.56 12.73
N GLU A 12 10.53 -8.75 12.83
CA GLU A 12 11.00 -9.48 11.66
C GLU A 12 9.82 -9.90 10.78
N GLY A 13 8.70 -10.35 11.36
CA GLY A 13 7.48 -10.64 10.62
C GLY A 13 6.93 -9.43 9.84
N ILE A 14 6.87 -8.27 10.50
CA ILE A 14 6.46 -7.00 9.86
C ILE A 14 7.43 -6.65 8.73
N LYS A 15 8.75 -6.72 8.95
CA LYS A 15 9.76 -6.44 7.91
C LYS A 15 9.63 -7.36 6.70
N THR A 16 9.35 -8.65 6.91
CA THR A 16 9.13 -9.61 5.81
C THR A 16 7.93 -9.18 4.97
N VAL A 17 6.78 -8.91 5.61
CA VAL A 17 5.57 -8.50 4.89
C VAL A 17 5.77 -7.14 4.20
N THR A 18 6.44 -6.18 4.85
CA THR A 18 6.83 -4.91 4.23
C THR A 18 7.68 -5.13 2.98
N ARG A 19 8.69 -6.01 3.02
CA ARG A 19 9.54 -6.29 1.85
C ARG A 19 8.75 -6.89 0.69
N ASP A 20 7.79 -7.75 1.00
CA ASP A 20 6.89 -8.34 -0.01
C ASP A 20 6.00 -7.26 -0.64
N LEU A 21 5.45 -6.37 0.18
CA LEU A 21 4.69 -5.19 -0.26
C LEU A 21 5.53 -4.27 -1.15
N GLU A 22 6.78 -3.99 -0.76
CA GLU A 22 7.70 -3.17 -1.55
C GLU A 22 8.03 -3.82 -2.89
N GLN A 23 8.22 -5.13 -2.90
CA GLN A 23 8.47 -5.89 -4.12
C GLN A 23 7.27 -5.79 -5.06
N SER A 24 6.06 -6.00 -4.56
CA SER A 24 4.82 -5.82 -5.34
C SER A 24 4.68 -4.39 -5.85
N ALA A 25 4.98 -3.37 -5.04
CA ALA A 25 4.98 -1.98 -5.49
C ALA A 25 5.99 -1.71 -6.63
N ARG A 26 7.21 -2.26 -6.53
CA ARG A 26 8.23 -2.15 -7.59
C ARG A 26 7.80 -2.83 -8.89
N GLU A 27 7.18 -4.00 -8.79
CA GLU A 27 6.69 -4.73 -9.96
C GLU A 27 5.55 -4.00 -10.65
N ILE A 28 4.59 -3.44 -9.89
CA ILE A 28 3.50 -2.63 -10.45
C ILE A 28 4.10 -1.39 -11.14
N LEU A 29 5.04 -0.70 -10.49
CA LEU A 29 5.75 0.43 -11.09
C LEU A 29 6.49 0.05 -12.37
N ALA A 30 7.12 -1.14 -12.41
CA ALA A 30 7.79 -1.64 -13.61
C ALA A 30 6.81 -1.91 -14.76
N VAL A 31 5.58 -2.36 -14.48
CA VAL A 31 4.53 -2.51 -15.50
C VAL A 31 4.17 -1.15 -16.10
N PHE A 32 4.06 -0.10 -15.27
CA PHE A 32 3.83 1.26 -15.75
C PHE A 32 4.99 1.78 -16.60
N THR A 33 6.23 1.68 -16.12
CA THR A 33 7.39 2.25 -16.81
C THR A 33 7.75 1.50 -18.10
N SER A 34 7.65 0.17 -18.10
CA SER A 34 7.90 -0.67 -19.28
C SER A 34 6.97 -0.38 -20.45
N SER A 35 5.78 0.14 -20.18
CA SER A 35 4.76 0.44 -21.19
C SER A 35 4.73 1.92 -21.60
N THR A 36 5.48 2.79 -20.91
CA THR A 36 5.46 4.25 -21.11
C THR A 36 6.62 4.75 -22.00
N THR A 37 7.59 3.89 -22.34
CA THR A 37 8.72 4.24 -23.22
C THR A 37 8.34 4.55 -24.67
N GLN A 38 7.09 4.27 -25.08
CA GLN A 38 6.50 4.70 -26.34
C GLN A 38 5.03 5.01 -26.05
N SER A 39 4.53 6.21 -26.39
CA SER A 39 3.15 6.66 -26.12
C SER A 39 2.15 5.50 -26.09
N PRO A 40 1.70 5.06 -24.90
CA PRO A 40 0.90 3.86 -24.80
C PRO A 40 -0.43 4.12 -25.49
N GLY A 41 -0.70 3.36 -26.54
CA GLY A 41 -2.03 3.34 -27.15
C GLY A 41 -3.08 2.95 -26.10
N PRO A 42 -4.37 3.28 -26.31
CA PRO A 42 -5.44 3.00 -25.34
C PRO A 42 -5.54 1.51 -24.95
N GLU A 43 -5.08 0.60 -25.81
CA GLU A 43 -5.03 -0.83 -25.50
C GLU A 43 -3.89 -1.21 -24.55
N ALA A 44 -2.74 -0.52 -24.63
CA ALA A 44 -1.64 -0.70 -23.68
C ALA A 44 -2.06 -0.22 -22.28
N VAL A 45 -2.74 0.93 -22.20
CA VAL A 45 -3.29 1.44 -20.93
C VAL A 45 -4.25 0.43 -20.28
N LYS A 46 -5.16 -0.15 -21.05
CA LYS A 46 -6.08 -1.20 -20.54
C LYS A 46 -5.33 -2.43 -20.01
N LYS A 47 -4.29 -2.90 -20.72
CA LYS A 47 -3.48 -4.05 -20.30
C LYS A 47 -2.71 -3.76 -19.00
N ILE A 48 -2.14 -2.56 -18.89
CA ILE A 48 -1.46 -2.09 -17.69
C ILE A 48 -2.44 -2.07 -16.52
N CYS A 49 -3.60 -1.42 -16.67
CA CYS A 49 -4.58 -1.30 -15.59
C CYS A 49 -5.09 -2.68 -15.14
N ALA A 50 -5.43 -3.56 -16.08
CA ALA A 50 -5.84 -4.93 -15.77
C ALA A 50 -4.77 -5.72 -15.00
N LYS A 51 -3.51 -5.62 -15.42
CA LYS A 51 -2.38 -6.27 -14.74
C LYS A 51 -2.15 -5.68 -13.34
N SER A 52 -2.17 -4.36 -13.21
CA SER A 52 -2.04 -3.68 -11.92
C SER A 52 -3.17 -4.06 -10.96
N ARG A 53 -4.41 -4.18 -11.43
CA ARG A 53 -5.56 -4.67 -10.64
C ARG A 53 -5.37 -6.12 -10.14
N GLN A 54 -4.82 -7.01 -10.96
CA GLN A 54 -4.47 -8.37 -10.52
C GLN A 54 -3.40 -8.36 -9.42
N MET A 55 -2.38 -7.51 -9.57
CA MET A 55 -1.32 -7.38 -8.58
C MET A 55 -1.84 -6.76 -7.27
N LEU A 56 -2.79 -5.82 -7.35
CA LEU A 56 -3.46 -5.25 -6.17
C LEU A 56 -4.21 -6.30 -5.35
N ALA A 57 -4.74 -7.36 -5.96
CA ALA A 57 -5.35 -8.47 -5.21
C ALA A 57 -4.34 -9.19 -4.30
N VAL A 58 -3.09 -9.33 -4.76
CA VAL A 58 -1.99 -9.88 -3.96
C VAL A 58 -1.61 -8.92 -2.84
N VAL A 59 -1.50 -7.62 -3.17
CA VAL A 59 -1.22 -6.55 -2.20
C VAL A 59 -2.26 -6.51 -1.09
N LYS A 60 -3.54 -6.68 -1.43
CA LYS A 60 -4.62 -6.77 -0.45
C LYS A 60 -4.41 -7.91 0.55
N SER A 61 -4.00 -9.09 0.07
CA SER A 61 -3.65 -10.21 0.95
C SER A 61 -2.42 -9.93 1.81
N GLN A 62 -1.41 -9.24 1.27
CA GLN A 62 -0.23 -8.83 2.02
C GLN A 62 -0.57 -7.81 3.12
N TYR A 63 -1.42 -6.83 2.85
CA TYR A 63 -1.90 -5.89 3.87
C TYR A 63 -2.67 -6.60 4.98
N VAL A 64 -3.55 -7.54 4.67
CA VAL A 64 -4.25 -8.36 5.70
C VAL A 64 -3.23 -9.07 6.60
N LYS A 65 -2.21 -9.71 6.02
CA LYS A 65 -1.13 -10.34 6.80
C LYS A 65 -0.36 -9.32 7.66
N LEU A 66 -0.14 -8.11 7.17
CA LEU A 66 0.51 -7.05 7.92
C LEU A 66 -0.33 -6.67 9.15
N VAL A 67 -1.64 -6.48 8.97
CA VAL A 67 -2.57 -6.17 10.07
C VAL A 67 -2.58 -7.28 11.12
N GLU A 68 -2.64 -8.54 10.70
CA GLU A 68 -2.64 -9.71 11.61
C GLU A 68 -1.35 -9.82 12.45
N LYS A 69 -0.23 -9.26 11.96
CA LYS A 69 1.05 -9.27 12.68
C LYS A 69 1.17 -8.15 13.71
N ILE A 70 0.34 -7.12 13.62
CA ILE A 70 0.43 -5.94 14.49
C ILE A 70 -0.44 -6.18 15.73
N PRO A 71 0.15 -6.21 16.95
CA PRO A 71 -0.64 -6.31 18.17
C PRO A 71 -1.56 -5.11 18.32
N ALA A 72 -2.78 -5.33 18.83
CA ALA A 72 -3.73 -4.26 19.13
C ALA A 72 -3.08 -3.15 19.99
N GLY A 73 -3.31 -1.89 19.62
CA GLY A 73 -2.72 -0.73 20.29
C GLY A 73 -1.24 -0.47 20.02
N GLN A 74 -0.54 -1.30 19.21
CA GLN A 74 0.87 -1.11 18.86
C GLN A 74 1.10 -0.59 17.44
N TYR A 75 0.05 -0.09 16.77
CA TYR A 75 0.14 0.47 15.42
C TYR A 75 1.25 1.53 15.30
N TYR A 76 1.24 2.54 16.19
CA TYR A 76 2.23 3.62 16.22
C TYR A 76 3.67 3.18 16.50
N ARG A 77 3.85 2.02 17.14
CA ARG A 77 5.18 1.49 17.45
C ARG A 77 5.89 0.94 16.23
N PHE A 78 5.13 0.45 15.24
CA PHE A 78 5.68 -0.20 14.07
C PHE A 78 5.37 0.52 12.76
N CYS A 79 4.58 1.60 12.77
CA CYS A 79 4.11 2.30 11.57
C CYS A 79 5.20 2.77 10.62
N ASP A 80 6.37 3.15 11.12
CA ASP A 80 7.52 3.55 10.29
C ASP A 80 7.96 2.45 9.31
N HIS A 81 7.70 1.17 9.63
CA HIS A 81 8.10 0.06 8.78
C HIS A 81 7.29 -0.02 7.49
N TRP A 82 6.01 0.36 7.49
CA TRP A 82 5.16 0.29 6.30
C TRP A 82 4.73 1.66 5.77
N ARG A 83 5.04 2.76 6.47
CA ARG A 83 4.68 4.13 6.03
C ARG A 83 5.15 4.41 4.61
N PHE A 84 6.42 4.14 4.30
CA PHE A 84 6.99 4.41 3.00
C PHE A 84 6.33 3.59 1.89
N VAL A 85 6.07 2.31 2.13
CA VAL A 85 5.41 1.46 1.14
C VAL A 85 3.94 1.83 0.96
N GLY A 86 3.26 2.27 2.03
CA GLY A 86 1.90 2.82 1.97
C GLY A 86 1.79 4.04 1.06
N GLN A 87 2.73 4.98 1.16
CA GLN A 87 2.79 6.15 0.28
C GLN A 87 2.98 5.75 -1.19
N ARG A 88 3.82 4.75 -1.47
CA ARG A 88 3.98 4.23 -2.84
C ARG A 88 2.70 3.63 -3.37
N PHE A 89 1.97 2.86 -2.56
CA PHE A 89 0.69 2.31 -2.96
C PHE A 89 -0.39 3.37 -3.16
N ALA A 90 -0.36 4.46 -2.39
CA ALA A 90 -1.24 5.60 -2.65
C ALA A 90 -0.98 6.24 -4.01
N PHE A 91 0.30 6.49 -4.35
CA PHE A 91 0.68 6.96 -5.68
C PHE A 91 0.23 6.00 -6.79
N LEU A 92 0.52 4.70 -6.64
CA LEU A 92 0.17 3.70 -7.64
C LEU A 92 -1.35 3.56 -7.81
N GLY A 93 -2.11 3.57 -6.71
CA GLY A 93 -3.57 3.52 -6.74
C GLY A 93 -4.19 4.74 -7.43
N ALA A 94 -3.68 5.94 -7.11
CA ALA A 94 -4.08 7.16 -7.81
C ALA A 94 -3.74 7.11 -9.30
N PHE A 95 -2.56 6.60 -9.66
CA PHE A 95 -2.13 6.48 -11.05
C PHE A 95 -2.98 5.48 -11.85
N ILE A 96 -3.40 4.37 -11.24
CA ILE A 96 -4.31 3.40 -11.88
C ILE A 96 -5.65 4.05 -12.22
N VAL A 97 -6.29 4.69 -11.23
CA VAL A 97 -7.60 5.33 -11.42
C VAL A 97 -7.51 6.46 -12.43
N TYR A 98 -6.44 7.25 -12.34
CA TYR A 98 -6.18 8.32 -13.31
C TYR A 98 -6.09 7.80 -14.75
N LEU A 99 -5.39 6.68 -14.97
CA LEU A 99 -5.29 6.06 -16.29
C LEU A 99 -6.61 5.41 -16.77
N GLU A 100 -7.47 4.96 -15.85
CA GLU A 100 -8.75 4.32 -16.18
C GLU A 100 -9.87 5.32 -16.47
N SER A 101 -9.97 6.40 -15.69
CA SER A 101 -11.13 7.30 -15.69
C SER A 101 -10.78 8.79 -15.73
N ASP A 102 -9.50 9.17 -15.82
CA ASP A 102 -9.02 10.57 -15.76
C ASP A 102 -9.49 11.30 -14.49
N GLN A 103 -9.73 10.53 -13.41
CA GLN A 103 -10.15 11.03 -12.11
C GLN A 103 -9.12 10.73 -11.03
N LEU A 104 -9.15 11.52 -9.96
CA LEU A 104 -8.34 11.29 -8.77
C LEU A 104 -9.08 10.32 -7.84
N ILE A 105 -8.35 9.29 -7.38
CA ILE A 105 -8.88 8.35 -6.40
C ILE A 105 -9.19 9.05 -5.07
N THR A 106 -10.30 8.69 -4.45
CA THR A 106 -10.67 9.16 -3.11
C THR A 106 -10.07 8.27 -2.02
N ARG A 107 -9.99 8.78 -0.78
CA ARG A 107 -9.53 8.01 0.39
C ARG A 107 -10.28 6.68 0.58
N PRO A 108 -11.63 6.63 0.58
CA PRO A 108 -12.34 5.36 0.75
C PRO A 108 -12.08 4.37 -0.39
N GLU A 109 -11.99 4.83 -1.63
CA GLU A 109 -11.68 3.97 -2.78
C GLU A 109 -10.27 3.37 -2.69
N LEU A 110 -9.29 4.16 -2.27
CA LEU A 110 -7.92 3.68 -2.08
C LEU A 110 -7.84 2.66 -0.94
N ALA A 111 -8.54 2.92 0.16
CA ALA A 111 -8.59 1.98 1.28
C ALA A 111 -9.25 0.65 0.88
N GLU A 112 -10.37 0.70 0.14
CA GLU A 112 -11.03 -0.49 -0.41
C GLU A 112 -10.13 -1.28 -1.37
N MET A 113 -9.40 -0.55 -2.22
CA MET A 113 -8.45 -1.09 -3.18
C MET A 113 -7.30 -1.84 -2.49
N LEU A 114 -6.77 -1.30 -1.39
CA LEU A 114 -5.70 -1.92 -0.60
C LEU A 114 -6.24 -2.91 0.45
N GLY A 115 -7.56 -2.92 0.70
CA GLY A 115 -8.21 -3.74 1.73
C GLY A 115 -7.88 -3.32 3.16
N VAL A 116 -7.66 -2.02 3.38
CA VAL A 116 -7.37 -1.43 4.69
C VAL A 116 -8.57 -0.61 5.16
N GLN A 117 -8.66 -0.32 6.48
CA GLN A 117 -9.74 0.50 6.99
C GLN A 117 -9.47 2.00 6.73
N VAL A 118 -10.54 2.74 6.43
CA VAL A 118 -10.51 4.19 6.15
C VAL A 118 -10.34 5.01 7.43
N GLU A 119 -10.96 4.56 8.52
CA GLU A 119 -11.03 5.32 9.77
C GLU A 119 -9.96 4.89 10.76
N ARG A 120 -9.41 5.89 11.48
CA ARG A 120 -8.58 5.73 12.69
C ARG A 120 -9.45 5.22 13.84
N SER A 121 -10.00 4.00 13.72
CA SER A 121 -10.65 3.34 14.85
C SER A 121 -9.57 2.79 15.79
N SER A 122 -9.83 2.80 17.10
CA SER A 122 -8.92 2.36 18.18
C SER A 122 -8.28 0.99 18.00
N ASP A 123 -8.85 0.15 17.13
CA ASP A 123 -8.48 -1.25 16.89
C ASP A 123 -8.13 -1.56 15.43
N GLY A 124 -8.05 -0.54 14.56
CA GLY A 124 -7.91 -0.71 13.10
C GLY A 124 -6.59 -0.22 12.53
N PHE A 125 -5.96 -1.04 11.70
CA PHE A 125 -4.87 -0.60 10.82
C PHE A 125 -5.42 0.36 9.77
N HIS A 126 -4.98 1.61 9.83
CA HIS A 126 -5.24 2.62 8.82
C HIS A 126 -3.95 2.85 8.06
N VAL A 127 -4.00 3.04 6.74
CA VAL A 127 -2.85 3.62 6.04
C VAL A 127 -2.98 5.12 6.20
N ASP A 128 -1.92 5.79 6.64
CA ASP A 128 -1.92 7.25 6.68
C ASP A 128 -1.85 7.76 5.23
N LEU A 129 -3.04 7.97 4.65
CA LEU A 129 -3.24 8.42 3.28
C LEU A 129 -3.08 9.95 3.14
N ASP A 130 -2.90 10.66 4.25
CA ASP A 130 -2.79 12.13 4.31
C ASP A 130 -1.51 12.65 3.65
N ASP A 131 -0.46 11.84 3.58
CA ASP A 131 0.87 12.27 3.11
C ASP A 131 0.95 12.49 1.59
N PHE A 132 0.02 11.93 0.78
CA PHE A 132 0.14 11.99 -0.68
C PHE A 132 -0.59 13.18 -1.34
N LEU A 133 -1.72 13.62 -0.78
CA LEU A 133 -2.50 14.74 -1.34
C LEU A 133 -2.27 16.07 -0.63
N THR A 134 -1.79 16.04 0.62
CA THR A 134 -1.73 17.21 1.51
C THR A 134 -0.29 17.58 1.93
N GLY A 135 0.71 16.85 1.43
CA GLY A 135 2.11 16.98 1.84
C GLY A 135 2.41 16.22 3.14
N PRO A 136 3.70 16.06 3.51
CA PRO A 136 4.08 15.29 4.69
C PRO A 136 3.50 15.93 5.94
N SER A 137 2.46 15.31 6.51
CA SER A 137 1.94 15.73 7.80
C SER A 137 2.79 15.09 8.88
N SER A 138 3.36 15.93 9.75
CA SER A 138 4.33 15.57 10.78
C SER A 138 3.71 14.83 11.98
N SER A 139 2.55 14.22 11.81
CA SER A 139 1.81 13.55 12.88
C SER A 139 1.37 12.18 12.40
N CYS A 140 2.15 11.16 12.78
CA CYS A 140 1.58 9.85 13.05
C CYS A 140 0.53 10.04 14.16
#